data_AF-A0A133NEN5-F1
#
_entry.id   AF-A0A133NEN5-F1
#
_cell.length_a   1.000
_cell.length_b   1.000
_cell.length_c   1.000
_cell.angle_alpha   90.00
_cell.angle_beta   90.00
_cell.angle_gamma   90.00
#
_symmetry.space_group_name_H-M   'P 1'
#
loop_
_entity.id
_entity.type
_entity.pdbx_description
1 polymer ?
#
loop_
_entity_poly.entity_id
_entity_poly.type
_entity_poly.pdbx_seq_one_letter_code
_entity_poly.pdbx_strand_id
1 'polypeptide(L)'
;MMSQQNKVSIARSYNLKVDEFTSYINNIKLVRNLFAHNMAIINLKLKTIPKINNDFLKIIDKPNKIFTSILIMVYFIKNINPKYNFKNLYHTVCQLIKRKEVAKRYGIKSYKLLKQYIKNKKNILD
;
A
#
# COMPACT_ATOMS: atom_id res chain seq x y z
N MET A 1 12.28 0.38 -24.22
CA MET A 1 11.52 1.07 -23.13
C MET A 1 10.08 1.31 -23.60
N MET A 2 9.09 1.23 -22.71
CA MET A 2 7.67 1.45 -23.07
C MET A 2 7.42 2.91 -23.49
N SER A 3 6.57 3.14 -24.50
CA SER A 3 6.27 4.50 -25.00
C SER A 3 5.62 5.37 -23.92
N GLN A 4 5.80 6.70 -24.02
CA GLN A 4 5.22 7.64 -23.05
C GLN A 4 3.70 7.59 -23.04
N GLN A 5 3.08 7.43 -24.21
CA GLN A 5 1.63 7.28 -24.36
C GLN A 5 1.11 6.04 -23.60
N ASN A 6 1.80 4.90 -23.70
CA ASN A 6 1.42 3.69 -22.98
C ASN A 6 1.55 3.86 -21.47
N LYS A 7 2.62 4.52 -20.98
CA LYS A 7 2.78 4.82 -19.55
C LYS A 7 1.65 5.70 -19.02
N VAL A 8 1.23 6.71 -19.79
CA VAL A 8 0.11 7.59 -19.45
C VAL A 8 -1.20 6.81 -19.41
N SER A 9 -1.47 5.99 -20.43
CA SER A 9 -2.68 5.17 -20.50
C SER A 9 -2.80 4.22 -19.30
N ILE A 10 -1.71 3.51 -18.96
CA ILE A 10 -1.68 2.60 -17.81
C ILE A 10 -1.85 3.37 -16.50
N ALA A 11 -1.14 4.47 -16.28
CA ALA A 11 -1.27 5.23 -15.02
C ALA A 11 -2.72 5.74 -14.82
N ARG A 12 -3.36 6.18 -15.92
CA ARG A 12 -4.75 6.65 -15.91
C ARG A 12 -5.75 5.54 -15.61
N SER A 13 -5.53 4.29 -16.03
CA SER A 13 -6.46 3.19 -15.69
C SER A 13 -6.52 2.90 -14.18
N TYR A 14 -5.52 3.34 -13.43
CA TYR A 14 -5.49 3.30 -11.98
C TYR A 14 -5.83 4.63 -11.32
N ASN A 15 -6.22 5.69 -12.04
CA ASN A 15 -6.40 7.05 -11.49
C ASN A 15 -5.14 7.61 -10.80
N LEU A 16 -3.95 7.36 -11.38
CA LEU A 16 -2.67 7.86 -10.90
C LEU A 16 -1.98 8.74 -11.94
N LYS A 17 -1.12 9.65 -11.47
CA LYS A 17 -0.14 10.31 -12.36
C LYS A 17 0.97 9.32 -12.73
N VAL A 18 1.63 9.55 -13.86
CA VAL A 18 2.70 8.65 -14.37
C VAL A 18 3.84 8.50 -13.37
N ASP A 19 4.22 9.57 -12.70
CA ASP A 19 5.28 9.59 -11.70
C ASP A 19 4.85 8.88 -10.40
N GLU A 20 3.61 9.04 -9.95
CA GLU A 20 3.04 8.28 -8.82
C GLU A 20 3.00 6.79 -9.12
N PHE A 21 2.44 6.40 -10.28
CA PHE A 21 2.39 5.01 -10.73
C PHE A 21 3.79 4.40 -10.80
N THR A 22 4.74 5.11 -11.44
CA THR A 22 6.13 4.64 -11.54
C THR A 22 6.76 4.47 -10.16
N SER A 23 6.51 5.41 -9.25
CA SER A 23 6.99 5.34 -7.87
C SER A 23 6.44 4.11 -7.12
N TYR A 24 5.15 3.80 -7.29
CA TYR A 24 4.50 2.65 -6.67
C TYR A 24 5.02 1.33 -7.22
N ILE A 25 5.18 1.21 -8.54
CA ILE A 25 5.76 0.02 -9.16
C ILE A 25 7.21 -0.20 -8.70
N ASN A 26 8.00 0.87 -8.60
CA ASN A 26 9.38 0.76 -8.10
C ASN A 26 9.41 0.35 -6.61
N ASN A 27 8.47 0.83 -5.80
CA ASN A 27 8.35 0.38 -4.42
C ASN A 27 8.00 -1.11 -4.30
N ILE A 28 7.07 -1.61 -5.12
CA ILE A 28 6.74 -3.04 -5.17
C ILE A 28 7.97 -3.87 -5.59
N LYS A 29 8.71 -3.42 -6.62
CA LYS A 29 9.96 -4.09 -7.05
C LYS A 29 10.99 -4.16 -5.93
N LEU A 30 11.19 -3.04 -5.22
CA LEU A 30 12.11 -2.99 -4.08
C LEU A 30 11.70 -3.99 -2.99
N VAL A 31 10.43 -3.99 -2.59
CA VAL A 31 9.93 -4.91 -1.55
C VAL A 31 10.06 -6.38 -1.99
N ARG A 32 9.73 -6.71 -3.24
CA ARG A 32 9.93 -8.05 -3.82
C ARG A 32 11.39 -8.47 -3.72
N ASN A 33 12.32 -7.58 -4.07
CA ASN A 33 13.75 -7.87 -3.99
C ASN A 33 14.20 -8.11 -2.54
N LEU A 34 13.73 -7.31 -1.58
CA LEU A 34 14.01 -7.53 -0.16
C LEU A 34 13.50 -8.89 0.35
N PHE A 35 12.33 -9.34 -0.12
CA PHE A 35 11.80 -10.66 0.20
C PHE A 35 12.67 -11.78 -0.39
N ALA A 36 13.12 -11.64 -1.64
CA ALA A 36 13.99 -12.63 -2.28
C ALA A 36 15.35 -12.80 -1.56
N HIS A 37 15.81 -11.76 -0.86
CA HIS A 37 17.02 -11.80 -0.05
C HIS A 37 16.75 -12.16 1.43
N ASN A 38 15.54 -12.62 1.78
CA ASN A 38 15.14 -13.02 3.13
C ASN A 38 15.40 -11.93 4.21
N MET A 39 15.34 -10.65 3.85
CA MET A 39 15.54 -9.57 4.82
C MET A 39 14.37 -9.48 5.81
N ALA A 40 14.65 -9.05 7.05
CA ALA A 40 13.63 -8.77 8.06
C ALA A 40 12.86 -7.46 7.76
N ILE A 41 11.95 -7.49 6.77
CA ILE A 41 11.33 -6.30 6.18
C ILE A 41 10.44 -5.53 7.16
N ILE A 42 9.83 -6.20 8.14
CA ILE A 42 8.86 -5.60 9.05
C ILE A 42 9.42 -4.43 9.87
N ASN A 43 10.71 -4.49 10.23
CA ASN A 43 11.39 -3.45 11.00
C ASN A 43 12.19 -2.50 10.11
N LEU A 44 12.31 -2.81 8.82
CA LEU A 44 13.15 -2.09 7.88
C LEU A 44 12.63 -0.67 7.63
N LYS A 45 13.56 0.26 7.38
CA LYS A 45 13.26 1.59 6.84
C LYS A 45 13.65 1.56 5.36
N LEU A 46 12.67 1.73 4.48
CA LEU A 46 12.89 1.76 3.04
C LEU A 46 13.72 3.00 2.68
N LYS A 47 14.84 2.80 2.00
CA LYS A 47 15.69 3.91 1.53
C LYS A 47 14.96 4.78 0.50
N THR A 48 14.20 4.14 -0.38
CA THR A 48 13.39 4.82 -1.40
C THR A 48 11.96 4.94 -0.91
N ILE A 49 11.52 6.18 -0.68
CA ILE A 49 10.16 6.50 -0.24
C ILE A 49 9.29 6.70 -1.49
N PRO A 50 8.17 5.96 -1.64
CA PRO A 50 7.27 6.19 -2.75
C PRO A 50 6.55 7.55 -2.65
N LYS A 51 6.10 8.09 -3.78
CA LYS A 51 5.31 9.33 -3.84
C LYS A 51 3.92 9.10 -3.24
N ILE A 52 3.72 9.50 -1.99
CA ILE A 52 2.49 9.24 -1.23
C ILE A 52 1.48 10.36 -1.41
N ASN A 53 0.23 9.99 -1.71
CA ASN A 53 -0.87 10.93 -1.81
C ASN A 53 -1.44 11.29 -0.43
N ASN A 54 -2.25 12.35 -0.39
CA ASN A 54 -2.81 12.86 0.87
C ASN A 54 -3.72 11.84 1.60
N ASP A 55 -4.36 10.92 0.89
CA ASP A 55 -5.21 9.90 1.51
C ASP A 55 -4.40 8.87 2.28
N PHE A 56 -3.24 8.47 1.76
CA PHE A 56 -2.34 7.57 2.49
C PHE A 56 -1.73 8.28 3.69
N LEU A 57 -1.40 9.58 3.59
CA LEU A 57 -0.89 10.37 4.73
C LEU A 57 -1.91 10.53 5.88
N LYS A 58 -3.22 10.29 5.64
CA LYS A 58 -4.22 10.18 6.72
C LYS A 58 -4.07 8.87 7.50
N ILE A 59 -3.54 7.82 6.86
CA ILE A 59 -3.40 6.47 7.41
C ILE A 59 -2.02 6.24 8.04
N ILE A 60 -0.96 6.72 7.38
CA ILE A 60 0.44 6.51 7.77
C ILE A 60 1.15 7.84 8.08
N ASP A 61 2.07 7.82 9.04
CA ASP A 61 2.95 8.96 9.38
C ASP A 61 4.41 8.75 8.93
N LYS A 62 4.81 7.49 8.67
CA LYS A 62 6.17 7.15 8.23
C LYS A 62 6.11 6.40 6.89
N PRO A 63 6.21 7.12 5.76
CA PRO A 63 6.08 6.53 4.44
C PRO A 63 7.24 5.59 4.06
N ASN A 64 8.34 5.61 4.83
CA ASN A 64 9.48 4.70 4.67
C ASN A 64 9.29 3.33 5.37
N LYS A 65 8.08 2.97 5.83
CA LYS A 65 7.79 1.68 6.46
C LYS A 65 7.03 0.74 5.53
N ILE A 66 7.08 -0.56 5.82
CA ILE A 66 6.50 -1.60 4.95
C ILE A 66 4.98 -1.47 4.78
N PHE A 67 4.28 -0.88 5.75
CA PHE A 67 2.85 -0.64 5.65
C PHE A 67 2.47 0.27 4.50
N THR A 68 3.35 1.19 4.10
CA THR A 68 3.19 1.98 2.89
C THR A 68 3.06 1.07 1.66
N SER A 69 3.94 0.08 1.55
CA SER A 69 3.92 -0.89 0.45
C SER A 69 2.68 -1.77 0.49
N ILE A 70 2.21 -2.16 1.68
CA ILE A 70 0.96 -2.91 1.84
C ILE A 70 -0.22 -2.07 1.33
N LEU A 71 -0.30 -0.78 1.65
CA LEU A 71 -1.35 0.11 1.15
C LEU A 71 -1.31 0.24 -0.38
N ILE A 72 -0.12 0.39 -0.97
CA ILE A 72 0.07 0.43 -2.42
C ILE A 72 -0.41 -0.89 -3.06
N MET A 73 -0.09 -2.05 -2.48
CA MET A 73 -0.55 -3.34 -2.99
C MET A 73 -2.07 -3.47 -2.91
N VAL A 74 -2.68 -3.10 -1.78
CA VAL A 74 -4.14 -3.11 -1.60
C VAL A 74 -4.81 -2.20 -2.63
N TYR A 75 -4.23 -1.02 -2.91
CA TYR A 75 -4.72 -0.11 -3.94
C TYR A 75 -4.78 -0.77 -5.31
N PHE A 76 -3.67 -1.38 -5.77
CA PHE A 76 -3.65 -2.05 -7.07
C PHE A 76 -4.61 -3.22 -7.12
N ILE A 77 -4.62 -4.09 -6.10
CA ILE A 77 -5.50 -5.26 -6.07
C ILE A 77 -6.98 -4.83 -6.11
N LYS A 78 -7.37 -3.74 -5.43
CA LYS A 78 -8.73 -3.21 -5.50
C LYS A 78 -9.12 -2.69 -6.88
N ASN A 79 -8.19 -2.05 -7.59
CA ASN A 79 -8.44 -1.59 -8.96
C ASN A 79 -8.48 -2.75 -9.96
N ILE A 80 -7.65 -3.78 -9.78
CA ILE A 80 -7.61 -4.97 -10.66
C ILE A 80 -8.80 -5.88 -10.42
N ASN A 81 -9.11 -6.17 -9.16
CA ASN A 81 -10.19 -7.05 -8.74
C ASN A 81 -10.93 -6.43 -7.54
N PRO A 82 -11.97 -5.62 -7.81
CA PRO A 82 -12.79 -5.01 -6.76
C PRO A 82 -13.47 -6.03 -5.83
N LYS A 83 -13.64 -7.28 -6.28
CA LYS A 83 -14.23 -8.38 -5.50
C LYS A 83 -13.20 -9.18 -4.71
N TYR A 84 -11.91 -8.83 -4.77
CA TYR A 84 -10.86 -9.55 -4.05
C TYR A 84 -11.14 -9.58 -2.55
N ASN A 85 -11.02 -10.76 -1.94
CA ASN A 85 -11.30 -10.95 -0.53
C ASN A 85 -10.08 -10.63 0.34
N PHE A 86 -10.09 -9.47 0.99
CA PHE A 86 -9.02 -9.06 1.91
C PHE A 86 -9.14 -9.64 3.33
N LYS A 87 -10.04 -10.59 3.61
CA LYS A 87 -10.27 -11.13 4.98
C LYS A 87 -8.98 -11.63 5.63
N ASN A 88 -8.15 -12.38 4.92
CA ASN A 88 -6.90 -12.92 5.45
C ASN A 88 -5.90 -11.79 5.75
N LEU A 89 -5.69 -10.87 4.80
CA LEU A 89 -4.82 -9.71 5.03
C LEU A 89 -5.30 -8.87 6.21
N TYR A 90 -6.61 -8.61 6.28
CA TYR A 90 -7.23 -7.86 7.37
C TYR A 90 -6.97 -8.54 8.72
N HIS A 91 -7.17 -9.86 8.81
CA HIS A 91 -6.95 -10.60 10.03
C HIS A 91 -5.47 -10.57 10.45
N THR A 92 -4.54 -10.82 9.52
CA THR A 92 -3.10 -10.74 9.76
C THR A 92 -2.68 -9.36 10.24
N VAL A 93 -3.16 -8.28 9.61
CA VAL A 93 -2.87 -6.91 10.03
C VAL A 93 -3.44 -6.62 11.42
N CYS A 94 -4.64 -7.12 11.74
CA CYS A 94 -5.21 -6.97 13.07
C CYS A 94 -4.40 -7.71 14.14
N GLN A 95 -3.91 -8.91 13.84
CA GLN A 95 -3.04 -9.67 14.75
C GLN A 95 -1.66 -9.04 14.92
N LEU A 96 -1.11 -8.46 13.86
CA LEU A 96 0.20 -7.80 13.88
C LEU A 96 0.14 -6.50 14.69
N ILE A 97 -0.98 -5.79 14.63
CA ILE A 97 -1.21 -4.53 15.31
C ILE A 97 -2.25 -4.72 16.42
N LYS A 98 -1.88 -5.47 17.46
CA LYS A 98 -2.73 -5.64 18.66
C LYS A 98 -2.75 -4.38 19.54
N ARG A 99 -1.65 -3.61 19.54
CA ARG A 99 -1.45 -2.46 20.43
C ARG A 99 -1.09 -1.20 19.64
N LYS A 100 -1.45 -0.02 20.18
CA LYS A 100 -1.25 1.27 19.52
C LYS A 100 0.23 1.60 19.34
N GLU A 101 1.07 1.19 20.28
CA GLU A 101 2.52 1.39 20.26
C GLU A 101 3.17 0.61 19.10
N VAL A 102 2.68 -0.61 18.86
CA VAL A 102 3.12 -1.46 17.74
C VAL A 102 2.71 -0.82 16.41
N ALA A 103 1.50 -0.26 16.32
CA ALA A 103 1.04 0.48 15.14
C ALA A 103 2.00 1.64 14.79
N LYS A 104 2.39 2.44 15.79
CA LYS A 104 3.32 3.57 15.62
C LYS A 104 4.72 3.13 15.19
N ARG A 105 5.21 1.97 15.66
CA ARG A 105 6.49 1.40 15.23
C ARG A 105 6.48 1.07 13.73
N TYR A 106 5.34 0.62 13.22
CA TYR A 106 5.13 0.31 11.81
C TYR A 106 4.74 1.51 10.93
N GLY A 107 4.69 2.73 11.50
CA GLY A 107 4.42 3.95 10.74
C GLY A 107 2.95 4.24 10.50
N ILE A 108 2.07 3.68 11.33
CA ILE A 108 0.62 3.81 11.19
C ILE A 108 0.13 4.93 12.09
N LYS A 109 -0.44 5.97 11.48
CA LYS A 109 -1.06 7.12 12.15
C LYS A 109 -2.46 6.78 12.66
N SER A 110 -3.27 6.15 11.82
CA SER A 110 -4.67 5.82 12.13
C SER A 110 -5.00 4.37 11.83
N TYR A 111 -5.00 3.55 12.89
CA TYR A 111 -5.38 2.14 12.80
C TYR A 111 -6.83 1.94 12.35
N LYS A 112 -7.73 2.85 12.73
CA LYS A 112 -9.13 2.85 12.27
C LYS A 112 -9.22 3.04 10.75
N LEU A 113 -8.52 4.05 10.21
CA LEU A 113 -8.52 4.31 8.78
C LEU A 113 -7.81 3.20 8.00
N LEU A 114 -6.73 2.63 8.53
CA LEU A 114 -6.07 1.46 7.93
C LEU A 114 -7.03 0.27 7.78
N LYS A 115 -7.77 -0.07 8.85
CA LYS A 115 -8.77 -1.15 8.81
C LYS A 115 -9.86 -0.88 7.78
N GLN A 116 -10.37 0.35 7.74
CA GLN A 116 -11.38 0.75 6.77
C GLN A 116 -10.84 0.68 5.34
N TYR A 117 -9.58 1.07 5.14
CA TYR A 117 -8.93 1.02 3.84
C TYR A 117 -8.71 -0.42 3.35
N ILE A 118 -8.34 -1.35 4.23
CA ILE A 118 -8.15 -2.77 3.84
C ILE A 118 -9.50 -3.48 3.66
N LYS A 119 -10.47 -3.20 4.53
CA LYS A 119 -11.81 -3.80 4.42
C LYS A 119 -12.46 -3.32 3.12
N ASN A 120 -13.05 -4.24 2.34
CA ASN A 120 -13.90 -3.84 1.24
C ASN A 120 -15.16 -3.19 1.83
N LYS A 121 -15.35 -1.90 1.62
CA LYS A 121 -16.68 -1.29 1.72
C LYS A 121 -17.40 -1.58 0.42
N LYS A 122 -18.22 -2.63 0.42
CA LYS A 122 -19.49 -2.55 -0.30
C LYS A 122 -20.37 -1.66 0.57
N ASN A 123 -20.47 -0.37 0.25
CA ASN A 123 -21.75 0.29 0.45
C ASN A 123 -22.56 -0.17 -0.78
N ILE A 124 -23.32 -1.24 -0.62
CA ILE A 124 -24.45 -1.50 -1.50
C ILE A 124 -25.45 -0.40 -1.13
N LEU A 125 -25.53 0.61 -1.98
CA LEU A 125 -26.74 1.41 -2.15
C LEU A 125 -27.19 1.10 -3.57
N ASP A 126 -27.77 -0.10 -3.71
CA ASP A 126 -28.87 -0.36 -4.63
C ASP A 126 -30.11 -0.47 -3.73
#